data_AF-A0AAX3A0B5-F1
#
_entry.id   AF-A0AAX3A0B5-F1
#
_cell.length_a   1.000
_cell.length_b   1.000
_cell.length_c   1.000
_cell.angle_alpha   90.00
_cell.angle_beta   90.00
_cell.angle_gamma   90.00
#
_symmetry.space_group_name_H-M   'P 1'
#
loop_
_entity.id
_entity.type
_entity.pdbx_description
1 polymer ?
#
loop_
_entity_poly.entity_id
_entity_poly.type
_entity_poly.pdbx_seq_one_letter_code
_entity_poly.pdbx_strand_id
1 'polypeptide(L)'
;MSPVDNVWVDGSERGLAYAFAGVEKHLRDNANGWAKRALLLPHLSARGEQYLQNYSANKNVGSARGKRPERGGPVLAVDPPLKLLELGLSLADGQLLGVATVHPHEVIGWAAATKALDLATGERHPGVPPEIEEALQDLYDAGYNGYARQRETFFAAKYFPPIDLLMDAGYDVDFVKSYLVALGKAADSVENIDKLYVPKSSRPRTSR
;
A
#
# COMPACT_ATOMS: atom_id res chain seq x y z
N MET A 1 -3.19 -6.97 13.87
CA MET A 1 -2.52 -5.80 14.48
C MET A 1 -1.67 -5.17 13.37
N SER A 2 -1.20 -3.93 13.53
CA SER A 2 -0.51 -3.16 12.48
C SER A 2 1.01 -3.12 12.72
N PRO A 3 1.83 -2.72 11.72
CA PRO A 3 3.23 -2.38 11.95
C PRO A 3 3.39 -1.34 13.06
N VAL A 4 4.50 -1.39 13.80
CA VAL A 4 4.80 -0.40 14.86
C VAL A 4 5.26 0.94 14.30
N ASP A 5 5.86 0.92 13.11
CA ASP A 5 6.13 2.11 12.32
C ASP A 5 6.25 1.72 10.83
N ASN A 6 6.01 2.69 9.96
CA ASN A 6 6.05 2.54 8.52
C ASN A 6 7.02 3.57 7.94
N VAL A 7 7.93 3.13 7.08
CA VAL A 7 8.92 3.99 6.45
C VAL A 7 8.96 3.73 4.96
N TRP A 8 9.36 4.72 4.17
CA TRP A 8 9.53 4.54 2.74
C TRP A 8 10.61 5.45 2.16
N VAL A 9 11.02 5.14 0.93
CA VAL A 9 11.86 6.02 0.12
C VAL A 9 11.32 6.04 -1.30
N ASP A 10 11.12 7.24 -1.82
CA ASP A 10 10.89 7.48 -3.24
C ASP A 10 12.22 7.38 -4.02
N GLY A 11 12.28 6.39 -4.90
CA GLY A 11 13.38 6.15 -5.83
C GLY A 11 13.10 6.60 -7.26
N SER A 12 11.99 7.29 -7.54
CA SER A 12 11.59 7.70 -8.90
C SER A 12 12.69 8.45 -9.65
N GLU A 13 13.43 9.33 -8.97
CA GLU A 13 14.56 10.08 -9.56
C GLU A 13 15.92 9.36 -9.42
N ARG A 14 16.14 8.66 -8.31
CA ARG A 14 17.48 8.13 -7.93
C ARG A 14 17.63 6.63 -8.14
N GLY A 15 16.57 5.95 -8.56
CA GLY A 15 16.49 4.53 -8.81
C GLY A 15 16.18 3.68 -7.57
N LEU A 16 15.74 2.45 -7.85
CA LEU A 16 15.31 1.49 -6.84
C LEU A 16 16.43 1.08 -5.86
N ALA A 17 17.68 1.01 -6.34
CA ALA A 17 18.83 0.67 -5.50
C ALA A 17 19.09 1.72 -4.41
N TYR A 18 18.88 3.01 -4.72
CA TYR A 18 18.97 4.09 -3.75
C TYR A 18 17.87 3.96 -2.69
N ALA A 19 16.61 3.79 -3.14
CA ALA A 19 15.48 3.64 -2.23
C ALA A 19 15.64 2.42 -1.30
N PHE A 20 16.07 1.29 -1.87
CA PHE A 20 16.35 0.08 -1.13
C PHE A 20 17.40 0.30 -0.04
N ALA A 21 18.53 0.93 -0.38
CA ALA A 21 19.61 1.15 0.57
C ALA A 21 19.18 2.04 1.75
N GLY A 22 18.36 3.07 1.47
CA GLY A 22 17.81 3.94 2.52
C GLY A 22 16.93 3.17 3.50
N VAL A 23 16.00 2.37 2.99
CA VAL A 23 15.09 1.55 3.81
C VAL A 23 15.86 0.45 4.55
N GLU A 24 16.76 -0.28 3.88
CA GLU A 24 17.58 -1.33 4.52
C GLU A 24 18.36 -0.76 5.70
N LYS A 25 19.03 0.38 5.52
CA LYS A 25 19.80 1.03 6.59
C LYS A 25 18.89 1.35 7.78
N HIS A 26 17.75 1.99 7.54
CA HIS A 26 16.83 2.36 8.62
C HIS A 26 16.32 1.12 9.37
N LEU A 27 15.89 0.08 8.66
CA LEU A 27 15.41 -1.14 9.30
C LEU A 27 16.52 -1.84 10.08
N ARG A 28 17.77 -1.84 9.59
CA ARG A 28 18.91 -2.44 10.30
C ARG A 28 19.20 -1.72 11.61
N ASP A 29 19.11 -0.39 11.60
CA ASP A 29 19.49 0.45 12.73
C ASP A 29 18.38 0.50 13.81
N ASN A 30 17.10 0.33 13.42
CA ASN A 30 15.95 0.59 14.30
C ASN A 30 15.05 -0.63 14.58
N ALA A 31 15.15 -1.71 13.81
CA ALA A 31 14.29 -2.87 14.01
C ALA A 31 14.81 -3.84 15.06
N ASN A 32 13.88 -4.44 15.80
CA ASN A 32 14.14 -5.65 16.56
C ASN A 32 14.09 -6.88 15.64
N GLY A 33 14.78 -7.96 16.01
CA GLY A 33 14.65 -9.23 15.28
C GLY A 33 15.21 -9.21 13.86
N TRP A 34 16.25 -8.41 13.56
CA TRP A 34 16.89 -8.31 12.24
C TRP A 34 17.31 -9.65 11.62
N ALA A 35 17.65 -10.64 12.46
CA ALA A 35 17.95 -12.01 12.02
C ALA A 35 16.74 -12.70 11.35
N LYS A 36 15.51 -12.25 11.61
CA LYS A 36 14.26 -12.75 11.02
C LYS A 36 13.69 -11.82 9.94
N ARG A 37 14.44 -10.79 9.52
CA ARG A 37 14.00 -9.83 8.51
C ARG A 37 13.44 -10.52 7.25
N ALA A 38 12.35 -10.01 6.72
CA ALA A 38 11.73 -10.51 5.50
C ALA A 38 11.98 -9.53 4.34
N LEU A 39 12.26 -10.07 3.16
CA LEU A 39 12.33 -9.32 1.91
C LEU A 39 11.17 -9.74 1.01
N LEU A 40 10.36 -8.77 0.60
CA LEU A 40 9.27 -8.96 -0.32
C LEU A 40 9.64 -8.38 -1.68
N LEU A 41 9.54 -9.20 -2.72
CA LEU A 41 9.82 -8.83 -4.10
C LEU A 41 8.54 -8.98 -4.95
N PRO A 42 8.34 -8.14 -5.98
CA PRO A 42 7.19 -8.25 -6.86
C PRO A 42 7.24 -9.56 -7.64
N HIS A 43 8.45 -9.97 -8.04
CA HIS A 43 8.73 -11.28 -8.61
C HIS A 43 10.07 -11.81 -8.08
N LEU A 44 10.17 -13.14 -7.88
CA LEU A 44 11.39 -13.75 -7.31
C LEU A 44 12.61 -13.67 -8.26
N SER A 45 12.41 -13.39 -9.55
CA SER A 45 13.51 -13.13 -10.49
C SER A 45 14.30 -11.87 -10.12
N ALA A 46 13.69 -10.89 -9.44
CA ALA A 46 14.37 -9.68 -8.98
C ALA A 46 15.47 -9.99 -7.94
N ARG A 47 15.49 -11.21 -7.36
CA ARG A 47 16.52 -11.61 -6.38
C ARG A 47 17.95 -11.59 -6.94
N GLY A 48 18.12 -11.63 -8.26
CA GLY A 48 19.43 -11.55 -8.91
C GLY A 48 20.13 -10.19 -8.76
N GLU A 49 19.39 -9.14 -8.39
CA GLU A 49 19.93 -7.79 -8.26
C GLU A 49 21.02 -7.69 -7.17
N GLN A 50 22.13 -7.05 -7.52
CA GLN A 50 23.32 -7.02 -6.64
C GLN A 50 23.06 -6.28 -5.33
N TYR A 51 22.25 -5.21 -5.36
CA TYR A 51 21.92 -4.42 -4.17
C TYR A 51 21.05 -5.17 -3.15
N LEU A 52 20.41 -6.28 -3.54
CA LEU A 52 19.60 -7.11 -2.65
C LEU A 52 20.40 -8.20 -1.92
N GLN A 53 21.65 -8.46 -2.29
CA GLN A 53 22.40 -9.64 -1.83
C GLN A 53 22.59 -9.68 -0.31
N ASN A 54 22.93 -8.53 0.30
CA ASN A 54 23.17 -8.43 1.74
C ASN A 54 21.90 -8.72 2.56
N TYR A 55 20.77 -8.15 2.13
CA TYR A 55 19.50 -8.38 2.81
C TYR A 55 19.00 -9.80 2.57
N SER A 56 19.06 -10.28 1.32
CA SER A 56 18.55 -11.59 0.91
C SER A 56 19.38 -12.78 1.37
N ALA A 57 20.59 -12.55 1.89
CA ALA A 57 21.44 -13.57 2.52
C ALA A 57 20.73 -14.32 3.67
N ASN A 58 19.72 -13.69 4.31
CA ASN A 58 18.87 -14.34 5.31
C ASN A 58 17.97 -15.46 4.76
N LYS A 59 17.81 -15.56 3.43
CA LYS A 59 16.93 -16.52 2.74
C LYS A 59 15.43 -16.40 3.07
N ASN A 60 15.04 -15.46 3.93
CA ASN A 60 13.65 -15.12 4.22
C ASN A 60 13.10 -14.14 3.16
N VAL A 61 12.99 -14.62 1.92
CA VAL A 61 12.54 -13.85 0.75
C VAL A 61 11.21 -14.43 0.26
N GLY A 62 10.27 -13.56 -0.09
CA GLY A 62 8.97 -13.96 -0.63
C GLY A 62 8.41 -13.00 -1.66
N SER A 63 7.27 -13.39 -2.22
CA SER A 63 6.50 -12.61 -3.18
C SER A 63 5.01 -12.89 -2.99
N ALA A 64 4.15 -12.03 -3.55
CA ALA A 64 2.69 -12.17 -3.41
C ALA A 64 2.14 -13.50 -3.95
N ARG A 65 2.76 -14.08 -4.98
CA ARG A 65 2.33 -15.34 -5.63
C ARG A 65 3.24 -16.53 -5.35
N GLY A 66 4.24 -16.37 -4.48
CA GLY A 66 5.32 -17.35 -4.28
C GLY A 66 5.42 -17.85 -2.84
N LYS A 67 6.67 -18.08 -2.42
CA LYS A 67 6.98 -18.48 -1.04
C LYS A 67 6.54 -17.38 -0.08
N ARG A 68 5.78 -17.75 0.96
CA ARG A 68 5.50 -16.87 2.09
C ARG A 68 6.74 -16.81 3.00
N PRO A 69 7.28 -15.61 3.30
CA PRO A 69 8.33 -15.45 4.29
C PRO A 69 7.85 -15.79 5.70
N GLU A 70 8.81 -16.11 6.56
CA GLU A 70 8.61 -16.25 8.00
C GLU A 70 8.40 -14.87 8.65
N ARG A 71 7.58 -14.85 9.70
CA ARG A 71 7.28 -13.64 10.52
C ARG A 71 8.30 -13.46 11.64
N GLY A 72 8.29 -12.27 12.25
CA GLY A 72 8.98 -12.00 13.52
C GLY A 72 10.21 -11.10 13.43
N GLY A 73 10.36 -10.35 12.34
CA GLY A 73 11.35 -9.30 12.16
C GLY A 73 10.82 -8.21 11.21
N PRO A 74 11.63 -7.19 10.89
CA PRO A 74 11.22 -6.13 9.99
C PRO A 74 10.99 -6.65 8.57
N VAL A 75 10.14 -5.96 7.84
CA VAL A 75 9.79 -6.32 6.46
C VAL A 75 10.21 -5.19 5.54
N LEU A 76 10.92 -5.53 4.47
CA LEU A 76 11.22 -4.60 3.38
C LEU A 76 10.46 -5.07 2.14
N ALA A 77 9.57 -4.24 1.62
CA ALA A 77 8.85 -4.46 0.37
C ALA A 77 9.45 -3.60 -0.75
N VAL A 78 9.94 -4.28 -1.79
CA VAL A 78 10.53 -3.65 -2.96
C VAL A 78 9.47 -3.50 -4.03
N ASP A 79 9.31 -2.27 -4.51
CA ASP A 79 8.40 -1.84 -5.57
C ASP A 79 7.05 -2.57 -5.53
N PRO A 80 6.30 -2.46 -4.40
CA PRO A 80 5.23 -3.40 -4.12
C PRO A 80 3.95 -3.05 -4.88
N PRO A 81 3.42 -3.95 -5.74
CA PRO A 81 2.02 -3.87 -6.11
C PRO A 81 1.14 -4.12 -4.88
N LEU A 82 -0.16 -3.78 -4.97
CA LEU A 82 -1.10 -3.85 -3.85
C LEU A 82 -1.08 -5.18 -3.07
N LYS A 83 -1.01 -6.33 -3.75
CA LYS A 83 -0.93 -7.65 -3.08
C LYS A 83 0.35 -7.83 -2.26
N LEU A 84 1.46 -7.27 -2.75
CA LEU A 84 2.73 -7.33 -2.03
C LEU A 84 2.74 -6.38 -0.83
N LEU A 85 2.11 -5.21 -0.99
CA LEU A 85 1.89 -4.25 0.08
C LEU A 85 1.01 -4.83 1.20
N GLU A 86 -0.11 -5.47 0.86
CA GLU A 86 -0.97 -6.20 1.79
C GLU A 86 -0.19 -7.29 2.54
N LEU A 87 0.61 -8.09 1.81
CA LEU A 87 1.46 -9.10 2.42
C LEU A 87 2.49 -8.47 3.38
N GLY A 88 3.07 -7.33 3.01
CA GLY A 88 4.00 -6.56 3.83
C GLY A 88 3.39 -6.13 5.15
N LEU A 89 2.22 -5.49 5.10
CA LEU A 89 1.43 -5.10 6.27
C LEU A 89 1.14 -6.30 7.19
N SER A 90 0.73 -7.43 6.61
CA SER A 90 0.40 -8.64 7.37
C SER A 90 1.62 -9.29 8.05
N LEU A 91 2.79 -9.24 7.41
CA LEU A 91 4.02 -9.83 7.95
C LEU A 91 4.70 -8.93 8.98
N ALA A 92 4.58 -7.61 8.81
CA ALA A 92 5.18 -6.60 9.67
C ALA A 92 4.33 -6.33 10.93
N ASP A 93 3.33 -7.15 11.23
CA ASP A 93 2.52 -7.00 12.44
C ASP A 93 3.41 -6.94 13.69
N GLY A 94 3.36 -5.82 14.42
CA GLY A 94 4.22 -5.57 15.58
C GLY A 94 5.70 -5.31 15.26
N GLN A 95 6.05 -5.07 14.00
CA GLN A 95 7.41 -4.85 13.48
C GLN A 95 7.46 -3.61 12.56
N LEU A 96 8.66 -3.23 12.10
CA LEU A 96 8.82 -2.16 11.12
C LEU A 96 8.49 -2.67 9.71
N LEU A 97 7.74 -1.87 8.94
CA LEU A 97 7.55 -2.06 7.50
C LEU A 97 8.26 -0.95 6.74
N GLY A 98 9.13 -1.33 5.82
CA GLY A 98 9.81 -0.42 4.90
C GLY A 98 9.40 -0.65 3.45
N VAL A 99 9.10 0.41 2.70
CA VAL A 99 8.77 0.35 1.27
C VAL A 99 9.82 1.11 0.46
N ALA A 100 10.45 0.43 -0.49
CA ALA A 100 11.35 1.07 -1.47
C ALA A 100 10.72 0.96 -2.85
N THR A 101 10.39 2.06 -3.51
CA THR A 101 9.67 2.03 -4.80
C THR A 101 10.23 3.07 -5.77
N VAL A 102 10.05 2.84 -7.06
CA VAL A 102 10.23 3.87 -8.11
C VAL A 102 8.88 4.38 -8.65
N HIS A 103 7.77 3.82 -8.14
CA HIS A 103 6.40 4.15 -8.49
C HIS A 103 5.65 4.70 -7.26
N PRO A 104 6.04 5.89 -6.75
CA PRO A 104 5.48 6.44 -5.51
C PRO A 104 3.95 6.58 -5.54
N HIS A 105 3.37 6.88 -6.72
CA HIS A 105 1.92 6.99 -6.92
C HIS A 105 1.16 5.69 -6.59
N GLU A 106 1.78 4.51 -6.66
CA GLU A 106 1.12 3.24 -6.33
C GLU A 106 1.02 2.97 -4.81
N VAL A 107 1.80 3.70 -3.99
CA VAL A 107 1.91 3.45 -2.54
C VAL A 107 1.62 4.69 -1.68
N ILE A 108 1.45 5.86 -2.29
CA ILE A 108 1.28 7.13 -1.58
C ILE A 108 0.03 7.15 -0.68
N GLY A 109 -1.05 6.46 -1.07
CA GLY A 109 -2.24 6.32 -0.23
C GLY A 109 -1.96 5.50 1.04
N TRP A 110 -1.14 4.46 0.95
CA TRP A 110 -0.66 3.74 2.12
C TRP A 110 0.25 4.61 3.01
N ALA A 111 1.14 5.39 2.39
CA ALA A 111 2.00 6.30 3.14
C ALA A 111 1.18 7.34 3.91
N ALA A 112 0.12 7.86 3.30
CA ALA A 112 -0.83 8.77 3.93
C ALA A 112 -1.60 8.11 5.10
N ALA A 113 -2.22 6.94 4.85
CA ALA A 113 -3.00 6.22 5.86
C ALA A 113 -2.18 5.84 7.09
N THR A 114 -0.90 5.50 6.89
CA THR A 114 0.00 5.05 7.97
C THR A 114 0.87 6.16 8.54
N LYS A 115 0.78 7.39 8.01
CA LYS A 115 1.69 8.51 8.31
C LYS A 115 3.16 8.08 8.23
N ALA A 116 3.48 7.36 7.16
CA ALA A 116 4.79 6.77 6.95
C ALA A 116 5.88 7.85 6.93
N LEU A 117 7.04 7.54 7.51
CA LEU A 117 8.22 8.39 7.46
C LEU A 117 8.91 8.23 6.10
N ASP A 118 9.00 9.32 5.34
CA ASP A 118 9.86 9.39 4.16
C ASP A 118 11.31 9.56 4.62
N LEU A 119 12.14 8.57 4.35
CA LEU A 119 13.54 8.58 4.76
C LEU A 119 14.43 9.45 3.85
N ALA A 120 13.94 9.89 2.69
CA ALA A 120 14.66 10.83 1.84
C ALA A 120 14.56 12.27 2.38
N THR A 121 13.39 12.65 2.90
CA THR A 121 13.11 13.99 3.45
C THR A 121 13.24 14.05 4.97
N GLY A 122 13.05 12.93 5.67
CA GLY A 122 12.98 12.86 7.12
C GLY A 122 11.62 13.28 7.68
N GLU A 123 10.62 13.49 6.82
CA GLU A 123 9.29 13.97 7.21
C GLU A 123 8.25 12.83 7.17
N ARG A 124 7.29 12.89 8.09
CA ARG A 124 6.12 11.98 8.04
C ARG A 124 5.09 12.54 7.07
N HIS A 125 4.42 11.65 6.34
CA HIS A 125 3.26 12.06 5.56
C HIS A 125 2.22 12.70 6.49
N PRO A 126 1.65 13.87 6.14
CA PRO A 126 0.69 14.58 7.00
C PRO A 126 -0.66 13.86 7.16
N GLY A 127 -0.83 12.68 6.57
CA GLY A 127 -2.13 12.05 6.35
C GLY A 127 -2.97 12.78 5.30
N VAL A 128 -4.29 12.67 5.42
CA VAL A 128 -5.28 13.39 4.61
C VAL A 128 -6.15 14.28 5.51
N PRO A 129 -6.84 15.30 4.97
CA PRO A 129 -7.81 16.06 5.74
C PRO A 129 -8.92 15.18 6.35
N PRO A 130 -9.53 15.56 7.50
CA PRO A 130 -10.53 14.72 8.17
C PRO A 130 -11.72 14.31 7.30
N GLU A 131 -12.23 15.22 6.46
CA GLU A 131 -13.34 14.93 5.54
C GLU A 131 -12.96 13.88 4.48
N ILE A 132 -11.70 13.86 4.05
CA ILE A 132 -11.17 12.85 3.11
C ILE A 132 -10.95 11.52 3.83
N GLU A 133 -10.48 11.56 5.07
CA GLU A 133 -10.35 10.36 5.91
C GLU A 133 -11.71 9.68 6.13
N GLU A 134 -12.76 10.46 6.43
CA GLU A 134 -14.13 9.98 6.56
C GLU A 134 -14.64 9.36 5.25
N ALA A 135 -14.40 10.01 4.10
CA ALA A 135 -14.79 9.45 2.79
C ALA A 135 -14.09 8.11 2.47
N LEU A 136 -12.81 7.97 2.83
CA LEU A 136 -12.06 6.73 2.67
C LEU A 136 -12.56 5.64 3.61
N GLN A 137 -12.93 6.01 4.84
CA GLN A 137 -13.53 5.09 5.81
C GLN A 137 -14.93 4.63 5.36
N ASP A 138 -15.76 5.54 4.84
CA ASP A 138 -17.07 5.22 4.26
C ASP A 138 -16.94 4.23 3.10
N LEU A 139 -15.96 4.45 2.21
CA LEU A 139 -15.66 3.51 1.13
C LEU A 139 -15.17 2.16 1.64
N TYR A 140 -14.35 2.15 2.69
CA TYR A 140 -13.93 0.93 3.35
C TYR A 140 -15.16 0.17 3.91
N ASP A 141 -16.02 0.84 4.65
CA ASP A 141 -17.18 0.23 5.32
C ASP A 141 -18.28 -0.20 4.35
N ALA A 142 -18.39 0.48 3.20
CA ALA A 142 -19.30 0.08 2.15
C ALA A 142 -18.98 -1.31 1.55
N GLY A 143 -17.75 -1.82 1.76
CA GLY A 143 -17.47 -3.27 1.72
C GLY A 143 -17.54 -3.90 0.34
N TYR A 144 -16.76 -3.40 -0.61
CA TYR A 144 -16.93 -3.73 -2.02
C TYR A 144 -15.70 -4.33 -2.72
N ASN A 145 -15.94 -5.19 -3.73
CA ASN A 145 -14.92 -5.97 -4.45
C ASN A 145 -14.81 -5.71 -5.97
N GLY A 146 -15.53 -4.73 -6.52
CA GLY A 146 -15.57 -4.48 -7.97
C GLY A 146 -16.75 -5.06 -8.76
N TYR A 147 -17.60 -5.90 -8.15
CA TYR A 147 -18.77 -6.53 -8.80
C TYR A 147 -20.14 -6.06 -8.26
N ALA A 148 -20.39 -4.75 -8.29
CA ALA A 148 -21.53 -4.15 -7.57
C ALA A 148 -22.73 -4.28 -8.44
N ARG A 149 -23.85 -4.36 -7.73
CA ARG A 149 -25.12 -3.93 -8.23
C ARG A 149 -25.13 -2.39 -8.28
N GLN A 150 -24.25 -1.80 -9.10
CA GLN A 150 -24.08 -0.35 -9.26
C GLN A 150 -25.38 0.35 -9.69
N ARG A 151 -26.30 -0.44 -10.27
CA ARG A 151 -27.64 -0.03 -10.64
C ARG A 151 -28.59 0.02 -9.45
N GLU A 152 -28.30 -0.63 -8.33
CA GLU A 152 -29.15 -0.58 -7.15
C GLU A 152 -28.90 0.71 -6.36
N THR A 153 -29.98 1.47 -6.16
CA THR A 153 -29.96 2.78 -5.50
C THR A 153 -29.31 2.75 -4.12
N PHE A 154 -29.55 1.69 -3.33
CA PHE A 154 -28.96 1.54 -1.99
C PHE A 154 -27.43 1.52 -2.02
N PHE A 155 -26.84 0.80 -2.97
CA PHE A 155 -25.40 0.67 -3.10
C PHE A 155 -24.77 1.92 -3.73
N ALA A 156 -25.41 2.46 -4.77
CA ALA A 156 -25.00 3.72 -5.40
C ALA A 156 -24.90 4.87 -4.39
N ALA A 157 -25.86 4.97 -3.46
CA ALA A 157 -25.87 5.98 -2.40
C ALA A 157 -24.72 5.85 -1.38
N LYS A 158 -24.10 4.67 -1.26
CA LYS A 158 -22.96 4.45 -0.35
C LYS A 158 -21.61 4.70 -1.00
N TYR A 159 -21.45 4.39 -2.29
CA TYR A 159 -20.15 4.51 -2.97
C TYR A 159 -19.95 5.87 -3.61
N PHE A 160 -20.96 6.40 -4.28
CA PHE A 160 -20.75 7.56 -5.14
C PHE A 160 -20.51 8.88 -4.41
N PRO A 161 -21.19 9.18 -3.28
CA PRO A 161 -20.88 10.39 -2.52
C PRO A 161 -19.42 10.48 -2.05
N PRO A 162 -18.82 9.46 -1.40
CA PRO A 162 -17.41 9.55 -1.03
C PRO A 162 -16.46 9.53 -2.24
N ILE A 163 -16.80 8.82 -3.34
CA ILE A 163 -16.01 8.89 -4.59
C ILE A 163 -16.01 10.30 -5.18
N ASP A 164 -17.17 10.96 -5.20
CA ASP A 164 -17.29 12.33 -5.70
C ASP A 164 -16.38 13.28 -4.90
N LEU A 165 -16.44 13.18 -3.58
CA LEU A 165 -15.60 13.99 -2.69
C LEU A 165 -14.10 13.76 -2.94
N LEU A 166 -13.68 12.50 -3.09
CA LEU A 166 -12.29 12.15 -3.36
C LEU A 166 -11.80 12.65 -4.72
N MET A 167 -12.63 12.51 -5.76
CA MET A 167 -12.32 13.01 -7.10
C MET A 167 -12.24 14.54 -7.14
N ASP A 168 -13.20 15.23 -6.52
CA ASP A 168 -13.24 16.69 -6.47
C ASP A 168 -12.04 17.26 -5.70
N ALA A 169 -11.54 16.52 -4.70
CA ALA A 169 -10.31 16.84 -3.97
C ALA A 169 -9.00 16.42 -4.70
N GLY A 170 -9.11 15.79 -5.88
CA GLY A 170 -7.96 15.45 -6.73
C GLY A 170 -7.25 14.14 -6.38
N TYR A 171 -7.86 13.27 -5.57
CA TYR A 171 -7.30 11.95 -5.29
C TYR A 171 -7.57 10.99 -6.46
N ASP A 172 -6.53 10.34 -6.96
CA ASP A 172 -6.67 9.32 -8.00
C ASP A 172 -7.04 7.95 -7.42
N VAL A 173 -7.37 7.01 -8.31
CA VAL A 173 -7.81 5.67 -7.92
C VAL A 173 -6.70 4.84 -7.26
N ASP A 174 -5.44 5.06 -7.59
CA ASP A 174 -4.32 4.27 -7.06
C ASP A 174 -3.95 4.73 -5.65
N PHE A 175 -4.07 6.04 -5.37
CA PHE A 175 -4.10 6.57 -4.02
C PHE A 175 -5.20 5.87 -3.19
N VAL A 176 -6.44 5.85 -3.69
CA VAL A 176 -7.57 5.25 -2.96
C VAL A 176 -7.34 3.76 -2.71
N LYS A 177 -6.90 3.00 -3.72
CA LYS A 177 -6.62 1.56 -3.58
C LYS A 177 -5.57 1.27 -2.51
N SER A 178 -4.43 1.96 -2.55
CA SER A 178 -3.35 1.74 -1.58
C SER A 178 -3.74 2.19 -0.16
N TYR A 179 -4.52 3.27 -0.03
CA TYR A 179 -5.07 3.70 1.25
C TYR A 179 -6.03 2.66 1.85
N LEU A 180 -6.96 2.13 1.05
CA LEU A 180 -7.90 1.11 1.50
C LEU A 180 -7.20 -0.20 1.91
N VAL A 181 -6.12 -0.59 1.22
CA VAL A 181 -5.27 -1.72 1.64
C VAL A 181 -4.62 -1.45 2.99
N ALA A 182 -4.13 -0.23 3.23
CA ALA A 182 -3.56 0.15 4.52
C ALA A 182 -4.60 0.11 5.68
N LEU A 183 -5.86 0.46 5.40
CA LEU A 183 -6.98 0.29 6.34
C LEU A 183 -7.35 -1.18 6.59
N GLY A 184 -6.82 -2.11 5.79
CA GLY A 184 -7.02 -3.55 5.97
C GLY A 184 -7.94 -4.21 4.94
N LYS A 185 -8.29 -3.54 3.83
CA LYS A 185 -8.93 -4.25 2.71
C LYS A 185 -7.95 -5.22 2.07
N ALA A 186 -8.47 -6.39 1.70
CA ALA A 186 -7.76 -7.28 0.81
C ALA A 186 -7.50 -6.58 -0.53
N ALA A 187 -6.29 -6.71 -1.08
CA ALA A 187 -5.92 -6.10 -2.36
C ALA A 187 -6.85 -6.56 -3.50
N ASP A 188 -7.29 -7.82 -3.46
CA ASP A 188 -8.27 -8.39 -4.40
C ASP A 188 -9.64 -7.68 -4.37
N SER A 189 -10.02 -7.10 -3.24
CA SER A 189 -11.28 -6.36 -3.12
C SER A 189 -11.18 -4.97 -3.74
N VAL A 190 -10.00 -4.35 -3.76
CA VAL A 190 -9.86 -2.99 -4.30
C VAL A 190 -9.35 -2.96 -5.75
N GLU A 191 -8.88 -4.09 -6.29
CA GLU A 191 -8.34 -4.21 -7.65
C GLU A 191 -9.26 -3.58 -8.70
N ASN A 192 -10.57 -3.83 -8.57
CA ASN A 192 -11.61 -3.45 -9.52
C ASN A 192 -12.42 -2.20 -9.08
N ILE A 193 -11.90 -1.40 -8.14
CA ILE A 193 -12.59 -0.18 -7.68
C ILE A 193 -12.63 0.91 -8.77
N ASP A 194 -11.72 0.86 -9.74
CA ASP A 194 -11.68 1.70 -10.95
C ASP A 194 -12.99 1.67 -11.76
N LYS A 195 -13.70 0.55 -11.72
CA LYS A 195 -15.04 0.42 -12.35
C LYS A 195 -16.12 1.26 -11.67
N LEU A 196 -15.91 1.66 -10.41
CA LEU A 196 -16.78 2.56 -9.66
C LEU A 196 -16.22 3.98 -9.60
N TYR A 197 -14.90 4.10 -9.56
CA TYR A 197 -14.16 5.35 -9.46
C TYR A 197 -14.19 6.08 -10.81
N VAL A 198 -15.40 6.49 -11.21
CA VAL A 198 -15.69 7.19 -12.46
C VAL A 198 -16.46 8.48 -12.20
N PRO A 199 -16.29 9.50 -13.07
CA PRO A 199 -17.06 10.74 -13.00
C PRO A 199 -18.56 10.50 -13.05
N LYS A 200 -19.35 11.41 -12.48
CA LYS A 200 -20.84 11.36 -12.47
C LYS A 200 -21.45 11.07 -13.84
N SER A 201 -20.90 11.66 -14.91
CA SER A 201 -21.36 11.50 -16.29
C SER A 201 -21.20 10.07 -16.84
N SER A 202 -20.28 9.28 -16.30
CA SER A 202 -19.94 7.94 -16.76
C SER A 202 -20.65 6.83 -15.98
N ARG A 203 -21.47 7.18 -14.99
CA ARG A 203 -22.12 6.21 -14.10
C ARG A 203 -23.33 5.55 -14.77
N PRO A 204 -23.56 4.24 -14.53
CA PRO A 204 -24.78 3.59 -14.99
C PRO A 204 -26.00 4.22 -14.31
N ARG A 205 -27.10 4.39 -15.07
CA ARG A 205 -28.38 4.80 -14.50
C ARG A 205 -28.84 3.76 -13.47
N THR A 206 -29.20 4.23 -12.28
CA THR A 206 -29.74 3.37 -11.22
C THR A 206 -31.12 2.87 -11.62
N SER A 207 -31.36 1.57 -11.47
CA SER A 207 -32.69 0.98 -11.53
C SER A 207 -33.42 1.24 -10.21
N ARG A 208 -34.72 1.55 -10.31
CA ARG A 208 -35.61 1.59 -9.15
C ARG A 208 -35.73 0.23 -8.50
#